data_AF-Q29RF3-F1
#
_entry.id   AF-Q29RF3-F1
#
_cell.length_a   1.000
_cell.length_b   1.000
_cell.length_c   1.000
_cell.angle_alpha   90.00
_cell.angle_beta   90.00
_cell.angle_gamma   90.00
#
_symmetry.space_group_name_H-M   'P 1'
#
loop_
_entity.id
_entity.type
_entity.pdbx_description
1 polymer ?
#
loop_
_entity_poly.entity_id
_entity_poly.type
_entity_poly.pdbx_seq_one_letter_code
_entity_poly.pdbx_strand_id
1 'polypeptide(L)'
;MADTTEDSNFIFSRKAIVLTLEIALCLIATICKAMSFGCYLWGSIVELVWAIIIFIVYAMKLDVLLRFLPWTDFFRAITGTLLLFICSLVCLKFAVTNEFSMEIAGSVFGLLAATVFGFDTLCIIKQIKELNEESNIILI
;
A
#
# COMPACT_ATOMS: atom_id res chain seq x y z
N MET A 1 6.62 -26.39 20.12
CA MET A 1 6.04 -25.02 20.13
C MET A 1 7.14 -23.97 20.39
N ALA A 2 8.29 -24.08 19.72
CA ALA A 2 9.39 -23.12 19.78
C ALA A 2 9.55 -22.36 18.45
N ASP A 3 8.50 -22.33 17.62
CA ASP A 3 8.58 -21.89 16.23
C ASP A 3 7.82 -20.57 15.98
N THR A 4 7.53 -19.76 17.00
CA THR A 4 6.86 -18.45 16.82
C THR A 4 7.81 -17.27 17.00
N THR A 5 8.98 -17.48 17.60
CA THR A 5 9.95 -16.40 17.92
C THR A 5 11.11 -16.30 16.93
N GLU A 6 11.39 -17.35 16.16
CA GLU A 6 12.39 -17.31 15.09
C GLU A 6 11.76 -16.80 13.78
N ASP A 7 10.51 -17.21 13.53
CA ASP A 7 9.65 -16.68 12.48
C ASP A 7 9.45 -15.15 12.58
N SER A 8 9.30 -14.60 13.79
CA SER A 8 9.05 -13.16 13.98
C SER A 8 10.23 -12.27 13.56
N ASN A 9 11.47 -12.77 13.63
CA ASN A 9 12.65 -11.99 13.24
C ASN A 9 12.87 -11.98 11.71
N PHE A 10 12.37 -12.99 11.01
CA PHE A 10 12.52 -13.14 9.55
C PHE A 10 11.34 -12.56 8.76
N ILE A 11 10.12 -12.63 9.31
CA ILE A 11 8.88 -12.14 8.67
C ILE A 11 8.82 -10.60 8.62
N PHE A 12 9.63 -9.87 9.40
CA PHE A 12 9.59 -8.40 9.48
C PHE A 12 10.78 -7.73 8.77
N SER A 13 10.93 -7.92 7.45
CA SER A 13 11.52 -6.81 6.69
C SER A 13 10.57 -5.62 6.81
N ARG A 14 11.07 -4.44 7.17
CA ARG A 14 10.26 -3.22 7.37
C ARG A 14 9.24 -2.99 6.24
N LYS A 15 9.59 -3.39 5.01
CA LYS A 15 8.73 -3.35 3.82
C LYS A 15 7.54 -4.31 3.86
N ALA A 16 7.75 -5.56 4.27
CA ALA A 16 6.69 -6.57 4.28
C ALA A 16 5.53 -6.15 5.19
N ILE A 17 5.84 -5.49 6.31
CA ILE A 17 4.86 -4.96 7.26
C ILE A 17 4.03 -3.86 6.64
N VAL A 18 4.71 -2.89 6.01
CA VAL A 18 4.06 -1.74 5.38
C VAL A 18 3.13 -2.22 4.27
N LEU A 19 3.61 -3.14 3.43
CA LEU A 19 2.82 -3.71 2.34
C LEU A 19 1.62 -4.53 2.85
N THR A 20 1.79 -5.27 3.94
CA THR A 20 0.67 -5.99 4.59
C THR A 20 -0.37 -5.02 5.12
N LEU A 21 0.06 -3.91 5.73
CA LEU A 21 -0.81 -2.85 6.23
C LEU A 21 -1.58 -2.17 5.09
N GLU A 22 -0.92 -1.88 3.97
CA GLU A 22 -1.54 -1.33 2.76
C GLU A 22 -2.64 -2.25 2.23
N ILE A 23 -2.36 -3.54 2.10
CA ILE A 23 -3.33 -4.54 1.62
C ILE A 23 -4.51 -4.62 2.59
N ALA A 24 -4.27 -4.69 3.90
CA ALA A 24 -5.33 -4.78 4.90
C ALA A 24 -6.25 -3.54 4.87
N LEU A 25 -5.68 -2.33 4.83
CA LEU A 25 -6.46 -1.09 4.76
C LEU A 25 -7.23 -0.97 3.43
N CYS A 26 -6.61 -1.34 2.31
CA CYS A 26 -7.25 -1.33 1.00
C CYS A 26 -8.40 -2.35 0.92
N LEU A 27 -8.22 -3.55 1.48
CA LEU A 27 -9.28 -4.56 1.59
C LEU A 27 -10.47 -4.06 2.40
N ILE A 28 -10.23 -3.52 3.61
CA ILE A 28 -11.28 -2.98 4.47
C ILE A 28 -12.04 -1.86 3.76
N ALA A 29 -11.31 -0.90 3.17
CA ALA A 29 -11.92 0.19 2.42
C ALA A 29 -12.74 -0.31 1.23
N THR A 30 -12.25 -1.31 0.50
CA THR A 30 -12.95 -1.89 -0.66
C THR A 30 -14.23 -2.63 -0.22
N ILE A 31 -14.18 -3.42 0.84
CA ILE A 31 -15.35 -4.15 1.36
C ILE A 31 -16.42 -3.16 1.85
N CYS A 32 -16.03 -2.12 2.58
CA CYS A 32 -16.96 -1.09 3.06
C CYS A 32 -17.63 -0.33 1.90
N LYS A 33 -16.86 0.01 0.85
CA LYS A 33 -17.39 0.69 -0.35
C LYS A 33 -18.26 -0.24 -1.21
N ALA A 34 -17.93 -1.53 -1.27
CA ALA A 34 -18.65 -2.52 -2.09
C ALA A 34 -20.12 -2.68 -1.70
N MET A 35 -20.44 -2.50 -0.41
CA MET A 35 -21.82 -2.63 0.09
C MET A 35 -22.77 -1.55 -0.45
N SER A 36 -22.24 -0.37 -0.80
CA SER A 36 -23.05 0.75 -1.31
C SER A 36 -23.28 0.64 -2.83
N PHE A 37 -22.38 -0.04 -3.56
CA PHE A 37 -22.31 -0.09 -5.04
C PHE A 37 -22.34 1.29 -5.77
N GLY A 38 -22.47 2.41 -5.04
CA GLY A 38 -22.69 3.74 -5.61
C GLY A 38 -21.42 4.50 -6.00
N CYS A 39 -20.24 4.01 -5.61
CA CYS A 39 -18.98 4.73 -5.82
C CYS A 39 -17.96 3.95 -6.67
N TYR A 40 -16.95 4.67 -7.18
CA TYR A 40 -15.92 4.14 -8.07
C TYR A 40 -15.02 3.09 -7.38
N LEU A 41 -15.47 1.84 -7.35
CA LEU A 41 -14.72 0.69 -6.80
C LEU A 41 -13.53 0.28 -7.66
N TRP A 42 -13.58 0.57 -8.96
CA TRP A 42 -12.62 0.08 -9.94
C TRP A 42 -11.17 0.43 -9.56
N GLY A 43 -10.91 1.68 -9.17
CA GLY A 43 -9.56 2.13 -8.78
C GLY A 43 -9.01 1.40 -7.56
N SER A 44 -9.86 1.12 -6.56
CA SER A 44 -9.47 0.41 -5.34
C SER A 44 -9.13 -1.06 -5.61
N ILE A 45 -9.92 -1.71 -6.48
CA ILE A 45 -9.70 -3.11 -6.86
C ILE A 45 -8.40 -3.26 -7.65
N VAL A 46 -8.13 -2.36 -8.59
CA VAL A 46 -6.88 -2.39 -9.38
C VAL A 46 -5.66 -2.25 -8.47
N GLU A 47 -5.70 -1.29 -7.53
CA GLU A 47 -4.59 -1.09 -6.60
C GLU A 47 -4.39 -2.27 -5.65
N LEU A 48 -5.50 -2.87 -5.17
CA LEU A 48 -5.45 -4.07 -4.34
C LEU A 48 -4.80 -5.25 -5.07
N VAL A 49 -5.15 -5.48 -6.34
CA VAL A 49 -4.55 -6.55 -7.15
C VAL A 49 -3.05 -6.30 -7.34
N TRP A 50 -2.66 -5.06 -7.64
CA TRP A 50 -1.25 -4.67 -7.75
C TRP A 50 -0.48 -4.89 -6.44
N ALA A 51 -1.04 -4.51 -5.30
CA ALA A 51 -0.43 -4.71 -3.99
C ALA A 51 -0.24 -6.21 -3.66
N ILE A 52 -1.21 -7.06 -3.97
CA ILE A 52 -1.12 -8.52 -3.77
C ILE A 52 -0.01 -9.12 -4.63
N ILE A 53 0.09 -8.72 -5.91
CA ILE A 53 1.15 -9.21 -6.81
C ILE A 53 2.53 -8.86 -6.24
N ILE A 54 2.73 -7.60 -5.83
CA ILE A 54 4.00 -7.17 -5.24
C ILE A 54 4.27 -7.89 -3.91
N PHE A 55 3.24 -8.16 -3.10
CA PHE A 55 3.39 -8.90 -1.86
C PHE A 55 3.88 -10.33 -2.09
N ILE A 56 3.34 -11.03 -3.09
CA ILE A 56 3.80 -12.37 -3.45
C ILE A 56 5.27 -12.33 -3.92
N VAL A 57 5.64 -11.32 -4.72
CA VAL A 57 7.02 -11.13 -5.20
C VAL A 57 8.00 -10.92 -4.03
N TYR A 58 7.65 -10.07 -3.07
CA TYR A 58 8.48 -9.86 -1.86
C TYR A 58 8.49 -11.08 -0.94
N ALA A 59 7.37 -11.78 -0.77
CA ALA A 59 7.29 -13.00 0.03
C ALA A 59 8.20 -14.11 -0.52
N MET A 60 8.35 -14.19 -1.84
CA MET A 60 9.25 -15.14 -2.51
C MET A 60 10.72 -14.69 -2.55
N LYS A 61 11.07 -13.54 -1.96
CA LYS A 61 12.42 -12.92 -2.06
C LYS A 61 12.92 -12.77 -3.51
N LEU A 62 12.00 -12.58 -4.44
CA LEU A 62 12.34 -12.38 -5.86
C LEU A 62 12.83 -10.95 -6.14
N ASP A 63 12.81 -10.09 -5.12
CA ASP A 63 13.32 -8.72 -5.14
C ASP A 63 14.80 -8.64 -5.52
N VAL A 64 15.59 -9.65 -5.15
CA VAL A 64 17.02 -9.71 -5.51
C VAL A 64 17.23 -9.85 -7.03
N LEU A 65 16.31 -10.47 -7.76
CA LEU A 65 16.43 -10.70 -9.20
C LEU A 65 15.85 -9.57 -10.05
N LEU A 66 14.83 -8.88 -9.55
CA LEU A 66 14.13 -7.82 -10.29
C LEU A 66 14.68 -6.45 -9.90
N ARG A 67 15.79 -6.03 -10.54
CA ARG A 67 16.37 -4.68 -10.36
C ARG A 67 15.37 -3.52 -10.60
N PHE A 68 14.30 -3.77 -11.36
CA PHE A 68 13.24 -2.79 -11.63
C PHE A 68 12.14 -2.73 -10.57
N LEU A 69 12.11 -3.67 -9.62
CA LEU A 69 11.07 -3.76 -8.59
C LEU A 69 10.92 -2.48 -7.73
N PRO A 70 11.98 -1.79 -7.26
CA PRO A 70 11.79 -0.57 -6.47
C PRO A 70 11.14 0.56 -7.27
N TRP A 71 11.37 0.61 -8.59
CA TRP A 71 10.75 1.60 -9.47
C TRP A 71 9.27 1.30 -9.70
N THR A 72 8.91 0.03 -9.91
CA THR A 72 7.49 -0.35 -10.04
C THR A 72 6.72 -0.14 -8.74
N ASP A 73 7.36 -0.42 -7.60
CA ASP A 73 6.78 -0.22 -6.28
C ASP A 73 6.58 1.26 -5.96
N PHE A 74 7.55 2.11 -6.34
CA PHE A 74 7.42 3.56 -6.24
C PHE A 74 6.25 4.11 -7.06
N PHE A 75 6.11 3.67 -8.32
CA PHE A 75 4.98 4.10 -9.14
C PHE A 75 3.66 3.60 -8.60
N ARG A 76 3.59 2.34 -8.16
CA ARG A 76 2.41 1.78 -7.47
C ARG A 76 2.05 2.62 -6.25
N ALA A 77 3.01 2.94 -5.39
CA ALA A 77 2.77 3.69 -4.17
C ALA A 77 2.18 5.09 -4.47
N ILE A 78 2.70 5.78 -5.49
CA ILE A 78 2.18 7.08 -5.94
C ILE A 78 0.79 6.96 -6.56
N THR A 79 0.60 6.01 -7.49
CA THR A 79 -0.70 5.82 -8.14
C THR A 79 -1.77 5.42 -7.14
N GLY A 80 -1.45 4.53 -6.21
CA GLY A 80 -2.33 4.09 -5.13
C GLY A 80 -2.69 5.23 -4.19
N THR A 81 -1.70 6.04 -3.78
CA THR A 81 -1.95 7.24 -2.96
C THR A 81 -2.93 8.19 -3.65
N LEU A 82 -2.69 8.52 -4.92
CA LEU A 82 -3.52 9.48 -5.66
C LEU A 82 -4.93 8.93 -5.91
N LEU A 83 -5.04 7.66 -6.34
CA LEU A 83 -6.32 7.01 -6.62
C LEU A 83 -7.16 6.85 -5.36
N LEU A 84 -6.59 6.36 -4.26
CA LEU A 84 -7.32 6.18 -3.01
C LEU A 84 -7.70 7.52 -2.38
N PHE A 85 -6.83 8.54 -2.48
CA PHE A 85 -7.15 9.89 -2.01
C PHE A 85 -8.33 10.49 -2.76
N ILE A 86 -8.29 10.51 -4.10
CA ILE A 86 -9.38 11.04 -4.92
C ILE A 86 -10.64 10.22 -4.75
N CYS A 87 -10.53 8.89 -4.82
CA CYS A 87 -11.65 7.98 -4.63
C CYS A 87 -12.32 8.21 -3.28
N SER A 88 -11.57 8.32 -2.19
CA SER A 88 -12.15 8.56 -0.87
C SER A 88 -12.80 9.93 -0.73
N LEU A 89 -12.29 10.99 -1.37
CA LEU A 89 -12.98 12.28 -1.38
C LEU A 89 -14.33 12.21 -2.12
N VAL A 90 -14.36 11.55 -3.28
CA VAL A 90 -15.59 11.36 -4.07
C VAL A 90 -16.59 10.50 -3.31
N CYS A 91 -16.14 9.36 -2.75
CA CYS A 91 -16.97 8.47 -1.93
C CYS A 91 -17.49 9.19 -0.69
N LEU A 92 -16.67 10.02 -0.02
CA LEU A 92 -17.11 10.77 1.16
C LEU A 92 -18.24 11.74 0.81
N LYS A 93 -18.15 12.45 -0.32
CA LYS A 93 -19.22 13.35 -0.77
C LYS A 93 -20.49 12.59 -1.13
N PHE A 94 -20.36 11.45 -1.80
CA PHE A 94 -21.49 10.60 -2.13
C PHE A 94 -22.15 10.00 -0.87
N ALA A 95 -21.35 9.51 0.07
CA ALA A 95 -21.79 8.91 1.32
C ALA A 95 -22.54 9.90 2.22
N VAL A 96 -22.07 11.15 2.30
CA VAL A 96 -22.76 12.23 3.04
C VAL A 96 -24.09 12.59 2.37
N THR A 97 -24.18 12.54 1.05
CA THR A 97 -25.41 12.88 0.31
C THR A 97 -26.49 11.80 0.43
N ASN A 98 -26.09 10.53 0.50
CA ASN A 98 -27.01 9.39 0.55
C ASN A 98 -27.15 8.75 1.95
N GLU A 99 -26.53 9.36 2.98
CA GLU A 99 -26.60 8.92 4.38
C GLU A 99 -26.14 7.45 4.62
N PHE A 100 -25.18 6.95 3.83
CA PHE A 100 -24.66 5.59 3.97
C PHE A 100 -23.49 5.51 4.97
N SER A 101 -23.76 5.07 6.20
CA SER A 101 -22.76 4.97 7.28
C SER A 101 -21.55 4.08 6.94
N MET A 102 -21.75 2.96 6.25
CA MET A 102 -20.67 2.03 5.87
C MET A 102 -19.69 2.67 4.88
N GLU A 103 -20.20 3.50 3.98
CA GLU A 103 -19.39 4.17 2.97
C GLU A 103 -18.58 5.33 3.55
N ILE A 104 -19.10 6.01 4.58
CA ILE A 104 -18.34 6.99 5.35
C ILE A 104 -17.13 6.32 6.00
N ALA A 105 -17.32 5.17 6.67
CA ALA A 105 -16.22 4.41 7.28
C ALA A 105 -15.20 3.96 6.23
N GLY A 106 -15.65 3.39 5.10
CA GLY A 106 -14.77 3.00 3.99
C GLY A 106 -13.99 4.16 3.40
N SER A 107 -14.57 5.36 3.37
CA SER A 107 -13.89 6.58 2.92
C SER A 107 -12.78 7.01 3.87
N VAL A 108 -13.01 6.94 5.20
CA VAL A 108 -12.01 7.22 6.23
C VAL A 108 -10.86 6.21 6.17
N PHE A 109 -11.17 4.91 6.08
CA PHE A 109 -10.14 3.88 5.92
C PHE A 109 -9.36 4.02 4.60
N GLY A 110 -10.02 4.45 3.52
CA GLY A 110 -9.33 4.73 2.26
C GLY A 110 -8.42 5.96 2.31
N LEU A 111 -8.77 6.99 3.08
CA LEU A 111 -7.87 8.12 3.34
C LEU A 111 -6.66 7.66 4.16
N LEU A 112 -6.90 6.84 5.19
CA LEU A 112 -5.81 6.26 5.98
C LEU A 112 -4.89 5.40 5.10
N ALA A 113 -5.46 4.57 4.22
CA ALA A 113 -4.69 3.81 3.24
C ALA A 113 -3.84 4.75 2.37
N ALA A 114 -4.42 5.80 1.79
CA ALA A 114 -3.67 6.77 0.99
C ALA A 114 -2.48 7.38 1.76
N THR A 115 -2.64 7.68 3.06
CA THR A 115 -1.51 8.16 3.86
C THR A 115 -0.42 7.10 4.04
N VAL A 116 -0.78 5.83 4.26
CA VAL A 116 0.18 4.72 4.39
C VAL A 116 0.96 4.49 3.10
N PHE A 117 0.28 4.48 1.94
CA PHE A 117 0.93 4.40 0.63
C PHE A 117 1.88 5.60 0.39
N GLY A 118 1.51 6.79 0.87
CA GLY A 118 2.39 7.96 0.86
C GLY A 118 3.63 7.77 1.73
N PHE A 119 3.48 7.16 2.92
CA PHE A 119 4.62 6.83 3.78
C PHE A 119 5.55 5.78 3.15
N ASP A 120 5.01 4.79 2.43
CA ASP A 120 5.83 3.80 1.72
C ASP A 120 6.70 4.45 0.63
N THR A 121 6.12 5.39 -0.12
CA THR A 121 6.87 6.20 -1.10
C THR A 121 8.08 6.89 -0.46
N LEU A 122 7.92 7.45 0.76
CA LEU A 122 9.02 8.09 1.50
C LEU A 122 10.08 7.08 1.96
N CYS A 123 9.66 5.88 2.37
CA CYS A 123 10.58 4.80 2.74
C CYS A 123 11.45 4.37 1.54
N ILE A 124 10.85 4.25 0.34
CA ILE A 124 11.57 3.90 -0.89
C ILE A 124 12.59 5.00 -1.25
N ILE A 125 12.20 6.28 -1.18
CA ILE A 125 13.10 7.40 -1.46
C ILE A 125 14.30 7.39 -0.49
N LYS A 126 14.06 7.15 0.80
CA LYS A 126 15.14 7.05 1.81
C LYS A 126 16.10 5.91 1.49
N GLN A 127 15.58 4.74 1.14
CA GLN A 127 16.43 3.61 0.76
C GLN A 127 17.29 3.92 -0.47
N ILE A 128 16.74 4.56 -1.50
CA ILE A 128 17.51 4.96 -2.69
C ILE A 128 18.61 5.97 -2.31
N LYS A 129 18.31 6.89 -1.38
CA LYS A 129 19.29 7.87 -0.89
C LYS A 129 20.44 7.19 -0.14
N GLU A 130 20.15 6.27 0.77
CA GLU A 130 21.15 5.50 1.53
C GLU A 130 22.07 4.69 0.59
N LEU A 131 21.50 4.03 -0.41
CA LEU A 131 22.28 3.29 -1.43
C LEU A 131 23.19 4.22 -2.26
N ASN A 132 22.73 5.43 -2.57
CA ASN A 132 23.54 6.41 -3.28
C ASN A 132 24.68 6.97 -2.41
N GLU A 133 24.45 7.15 -1.11
CA GLU A 133 25.47 7.60 -0.15
C GLU A 133 26.55 6.53 0.06
N GLU A 134 26.17 5.26 0.26
CA GLU A 134 27.11 4.13 0.33
C GLU A 134 27.96 4.02 -0.95
N SER A 135 27.33 4.16 -2.13
CA SER A 135 28.06 4.13 -3.40
C SER A 135 29.04 5.29 -3.55
N ASN A 136 28.74 6.47 -2.99
CA ASN A 136 29.63 7.62 -3.04
C ASN A 136 30.81 7.48 -2.06
N ILE A 137 30.58 6.85 -0.91
CA ILE A 137 31.64 6.54 0.07
C ILE A 137 32.64 5.51 -0.49
N ILE A 138 32.17 4.48 -1.22
CA ILE A 138 33.06 3.45 -1.78
C ILE A 138 33.95 3.98 -2.92
N LEU A 139 33.58 5.10 -3.56
CA LEU A 139 34.35 5.71 -4.64
C LEU A 139 35.40 6.73 -4.19
N ILE A 140 35.47 7.06 -2.90
CA ILE A 140 36.50 7.93 -2.29
C ILE A 140 37.55 7.06 -1.60
#